data_AF-A0A4Q4X003-F1
#
_entry.id   AF-A0A4Q4X003-F1
#
_cell.length_a   1.000
_cell.length_b   1.000
_cell.length_c   1.000
_cell.angle_alpha   90.00
_cell.angle_beta   90.00
_cell.angle_gamma   90.00
#
_symmetry.space_group_name_H-M   'P 1'
#
loop_
_entity.id
_entity.type
_entity.pdbx_description
1 polymer ?
#
loop_
_entity_poly.entity_id
_entity_poly.type
_entity_poly.pdbx_seq_one_letter_code
_entity_poly.pdbx_strand_id
1 'polypeptide(L)'
;MADVYVPPFDHAYLLKTPFYMPGDGDDRWAISLSNNDATLMAAALGVIITISSFLLWNLIRFLGILIAGEGKLSRHAELIAILNSNEPWFAFKELLYFTVRSFRDSNRAPTKADDDTADPKTKLVRTATKTNAESRDDFWYGLVFCLLAFAALSGGITIGVMAPSLAEIGTVAPARPSIVFYPLIPDPSDPAEILQDSGLRAPAMLRALGGVEESQSSLRSRISVEIDSHEPRGEDRVISLEYSYGLSGLEMGLRWGYKLDLAVKGFCITEYEWESEGEEDSDDMDLYNLWNDSNQQSWVLLNDNDITHAPSAAFRLNTDPANNATETSNITYAILIHSAHRSSISEGDDPWYATEPRDDNAPETTAFNPEFWIRRHRPVLSCWEKSTWSYGGRTVDTVWDLKHMPDIKIPQVLLMILETTFGGGPMVFRIGNTAGDSALKSRITSPNGVIDAGRSSVVDDMQRLIIASFLATRNVFVDATLFGVPDRYGNMITGPDGRPREGAGDFVLSSSDIQTFSMTGIVTLMAVFGALVLVNLVISILVFVKRHGGGSGRWTRFQVSGARQLFRPVYEPEG
;
A
#
# COMPACT_ATOMS: atom_id res chain seq x y z
N MET A 1 2.81 3.45 1.77
CA MET A 1 3.33 3.81 0.44
C MET A 1 2.46 4.96 -0.02
N ALA A 2 2.94 6.20 0.03
CA ALA A 2 2.16 7.31 -0.51
C ALA A 2 2.22 7.18 -2.03
N ASP A 3 1.07 6.94 -2.68
CA ASP A 3 1.04 6.96 -4.14
C ASP A 3 1.30 8.39 -4.59
N VAL A 4 2.25 8.52 -5.50
CA VAL A 4 2.60 9.77 -6.19
C VAL A 4 1.50 10.15 -7.21
N TYR A 5 0.45 9.34 -7.30
CA TYR A 5 -0.66 9.52 -8.22
C TYR A 5 -1.69 10.52 -7.68
N VAL A 6 -2.36 11.23 -8.58
CA VAL A 6 -3.40 12.21 -8.22
C VAL A 6 -4.49 11.52 -7.38
N PRO A 7 -4.76 11.97 -6.14
CA PRO A 7 -5.78 11.36 -5.32
C PRO A 7 -7.18 11.61 -5.92
N PRO A 8 -8.06 10.60 -5.90
CA PRO A 8 -9.48 10.79 -6.18
C PRO A 8 -10.13 11.86 -5.30
N PHE A 9 -11.22 12.46 -5.79
CA PHE A 9 -12.00 13.42 -5.01
C PHE A 9 -12.58 12.77 -3.73
N ASP A 10 -12.80 13.54 -2.67
CA ASP A 10 -13.34 13.03 -1.37
C ASP A 10 -14.64 12.22 -1.48
N HIS A 11 -15.47 12.50 -2.50
CA HIS A 11 -16.73 11.80 -2.74
C HIS A 11 -16.56 10.48 -3.50
N ALA A 12 -15.34 10.17 -3.98
CA ALA A 12 -14.99 8.91 -4.60
C ALA A 12 -14.93 7.75 -3.60
N TYR A 13 -14.77 8.06 -2.32
CA TYR A 13 -14.63 7.06 -1.26
C TYR A 13 -15.98 6.73 -0.62
N LEU A 14 -16.14 5.46 -0.30
CA LEU A 14 -17.22 4.96 0.55
C LEU A 14 -16.69 4.84 2.00
N LEU A 15 -16.90 5.90 2.78
CA LEU A 15 -16.46 5.99 4.18
C LEU A 15 -17.56 5.51 5.13
N LYS A 16 -17.17 5.12 6.37
CA LYS A 16 -18.07 4.69 7.46
C LYS A 16 -18.91 3.46 7.14
N THR A 17 -18.54 2.71 6.10
CA THR A 17 -19.16 1.44 5.73
C THR A 17 -18.17 0.30 5.94
N PRO A 18 -18.58 -0.80 6.59
CA PRO A 18 -17.71 -1.96 6.72
C PRO A 18 -17.44 -2.58 5.35
N PHE A 19 -16.20 -2.98 5.11
CA PHE A 19 -15.78 -3.65 3.89
C PHE A 19 -14.71 -4.71 4.19
N TYR A 20 -14.37 -5.49 3.18
CA TYR A 20 -13.24 -6.41 3.24
C TYR A 20 -12.06 -5.76 2.52
N MET A 21 -11.04 -5.40 3.30
CA MET A 21 -9.79 -4.82 2.81
C MET A 21 -8.93 -5.93 2.19
N PRO A 22 -8.50 -5.75 0.94
CA PRO A 22 -7.64 -6.72 0.25
C PRO A 22 -6.30 -6.90 0.97
N GLY A 23 -5.81 -8.14 1.08
CA GLY A 23 -4.50 -8.47 1.66
C GLY A 23 -3.89 -9.73 1.04
N ASP A 24 -2.62 -10.02 1.34
CA ASP A 24 -1.78 -11.05 0.69
C ASP A 24 -2.25 -12.52 0.87
N GLY A 25 -3.43 -12.77 1.40
CA GLY A 25 -3.94 -14.14 1.53
C GLY A 25 -5.31 -14.28 2.20
N ASP A 26 -5.71 -13.29 3.01
CA ASP A 26 -7.04 -13.22 3.60
C ASP A 26 -7.52 -11.79 3.67
N ASP A 27 -8.79 -11.59 3.35
CA ASP A 27 -9.39 -10.26 3.33
C ASP A 27 -9.75 -9.85 4.74
N ARG A 28 -9.31 -8.66 5.13
CA ARG A 28 -9.48 -8.18 6.50
C ARG A 28 -10.78 -7.38 6.61
N TRP A 29 -11.66 -7.78 7.53
CA TRP A 29 -12.87 -7.00 7.80
C TRP A 29 -12.50 -5.65 8.44
N ALA A 30 -12.92 -4.57 7.78
CA ALA A 30 -12.36 -3.25 7.98
C ALA A 30 -13.42 -2.14 7.86
N ILE A 31 -13.11 -0.95 8.37
CA ILE A 31 -13.89 0.28 8.19
C ILE A 31 -12.94 1.43 7.86
N SER A 32 -13.27 2.23 6.85
CA SER A 32 -12.51 3.41 6.45
C SER A 32 -13.15 4.67 7.00
N LEU A 33 -12.33 5.58 7.50
CA LEU A 33 -12.72 6.85 8.11
C LEU A 33 -11.88 7.98 7.52
N SER A 34 -12.44 9.19 7.47
CA SER A 34 -11.66 10.40 7.20
C SER A 34 -10.66 10.64 8.33
N ASN A 35 -9.55 11.33 8.10
CA ASN A 35 -8.55 11.63 9.14
C ASN A 35 -9.16 12.24 10.43
N ASN A 36 -10.17 13.10 10.28
CA ASN A 36 -10.88 13.70 11.42
C ASN A 36 -11.69 12.66 12.22
N ASP A 37 -12.48 11.83 11.54
CA ASP A 37 -13.26 10.77 12.17
C ASP A 37 -12.36 9.66 12.76
N ALA A 38 -11.24 9.39 12.09
CA ALA A 38 -10.25 8.40 12.48
C ALA A 38 -9.55 8.79 13.78
N THR A 39 -9.17 10.07 13.92
CA THR A 39 -8.60 10.61 15.17
C THR A 39 -9.60 10.48 16.33
N LEU A 40 -10.88 10.74 16.08
CA LEU A 40 -11.94 10.56 17.08
C LEU A 40 -12.11 9.09 17.47
N MET A 41 -12.11 8.18 16.49
CA MET A 41 -12.19 6.73 16.73
C MET A 41 -10.97 6.25 17.53
N ALA A 42 -9.76 6.65 17.16
CA ALA A 42 -8.53 6.32 17.86
C ALA A 42 -8.56 6.79 19.32
N ALA A 43 -9.03 8.02 19.57
CA ALA A 43 -9.22 8.53 20.93
C ALA A 43 -10.24 7.71 21.73
N ALA A 44 -11.38 7.36 21.12
CA ALA A 44 -12.40 6.52 21.77
C ALA A 44 -11.86 5.13 22.13
N LEU A 45 -11.14 4.48 21.22
CA LEU A 45 -10.48 3.19 21.47
C LEU A 45 -9.44 3.30 22.59
N GLY A 46 -8.64 4.37 22.61
CA GLY A 46 -7.67 4.63 23.67
C GLY A 46 -8.33 4.75 25.06
N VAL A 47 -9.48 5.43 25.15
CA VAL A 47 -10.26 5.52 26.39
C VAL A 47 -10.79 4.15 26.82
N ILE A 48 -11.37 3.37 25.90
CA ILE A 48 -11.88 2.02 26.19
C ILE A 48 -10.77 1.11 26.72
N ILE A 49 -9.58 1.17 26.12
CA ILE A 49 -8.42 0.39 26.55
C ILE A 49 -7.98 0.80 27.95
N THR A 50 -7.89 2.10 28.21
CA THR A 50 -7.50 2.62 29.53
C THR A 50 -8.47 2.16 30.62
N ILE A 51 -9.78 2.23 30.36
CA ILE A 51 -10.81 1.73 31.29
C ILE A 51 -10.70 0.21 31.43
N SER A 52 -10.48 -0.54 30.35
CA SER A 52 -10.28 -1.98 30.38
C SER A 52 -9.10 -2.38 31.27
N SER A 53 -7.97 -1.66 31.18
CA SER A 53 -6.81 -1.88 32.04
C SER A 53 -7.12 -1.60 33.50
N PHE A 54 -7.91 -0.57 33.81
CA PHE A 54 -8.39 -0.32 35.17
C PHE A 54 -9.30 -1.45 35.70
N LEU A 55 -10.22 -1.94 34.87
CA LEU A 55 -11.10 -3.06 35.22
C LEU A 55 -10.33 -4.37 35.39
N LEU A 56 -9.31 -4.61 34.58
CA LEU A 56 -8.40 -5.74 34.72
C LEU A 56 -7.60 -5.64 36.01
N TRP A 57 -7.12 -4.45 36.37
CA TRP A 57 -6.46 -4.21 37.65
C TRP A 57 -7.36 -4.54 38.84
N ASN A 58 -8.63 -4.15 38.80
CA ASN A 58 -9.62 -4.53 39.83
C ASN A 58 -9.79 -6.04 39.96
N LEU A 59 -9.81 -6.76 38.83
CA LEU A 59 -9.88 -8.22 38.81
C LEU A 59 -8.61 -8.85 39.43
N ILE A 60 -7.42 -8.33 39.10
CA ILE A 60 -6.15 -8.78 39.68
C ILE A 60 -6.15 -8.55 41.20
N ARG A 61 -6.62 -7.39 41.68
CA ARG A 61 -6.79 -7.11 43.11
C ARG A 61 -7.72 -8.14 43.75
N PHE A 62 -8.87 -8.43 43.13
CA PHE A 62 -9.82 -9.43 43.62
C PHE A 62 -9.22 -10.84 43.71
N LEU A 63 -8.53 -11.30 42.66
CA LEU A 63 -7.86 -12.59 42.63
C LEU A 63 -6.74 -12.70 43.67
N GLY A 64 -5.96 -11.63 43.85
CA GLY A 64 -4.92 -11.54 44.88
C GLY A 64 -5.48 -11.85 46.27
N ILE A 65 -6.67 -11.35 46.60
CA ILE A 65 -7.34 -11.61 47.89
C ILE A 65 -7.78 -13.06 48.02
N LEU A 66 -8.30 -13.65 46.95
CA LEU A 66 -8.75 -15.05 46.98
C LEU A 66 -7.58 -16.02 47.17
N ILE A 67 -6.42 -15.71 46.59
CA ILE A 67 -5.20 -16.53 46.65
C ILE A 67 -4.43 -16.32 47.96
N ALA A 68 -4.52 -15.13 48.56
CA ALA A 68 -3.96 -14.84 49.88
C ALA A 68 -4.71 -15.62 50.97
N GLY A 69 -4.36 -16.91 51.10
CA GLY A 69 -4.90 -17.86 52.07
C GLY A 69 -4.64 -17.45 53.52
N GLU A 70 -4.85 -18.38 54.46
CA GLU A 70 -4.63 -18.19 55.90
C GLU A 70 -3.13 -18.17 56.25
N GLY A 71 -2.36 -17.30 55.60
CA GLY A 71 -0.94 -17.09 55.80
C GLY A 71 -0.62 -15.82 56.60
N LYS A 72 0.60 -15.81 57.14
CA LYS A 72 1.27 -14.84 58.03
C LYS A 72 0.81 -13.37 57.96
N LEU A 73 0.86 -12.70 59.11
CA LEU A 73 0.58 -11.27 59.32
C LEU A 73 1.35 -10.33 58.37
N SER A 74 2.59 -10.68 57.98
CA SER A 74 3.40 -9.88 57.04
C SER A 74 2.72 -9.73 55.67
N ARG A 75 2.30 -10.85 55.08
CA ARG A 75 1.57 -10.89 53.80
C ARG A 75 0.21 -10.19 53.88
N HIS A 76 -0.41 -10.17 55.05
CA HIS A 76 -1.67 -9.44 55.26
C HIS A 76 -1.49 -7.94 55.12
N ALA A 77 -0.49 -7.34 55.78
CA ALA A 77 -0.26 -5.89 55.70
C ALA A 77 -0.04 -5.39 54.27
N GLU A 78 0.60 -6.21 53.43
CA GLU A 78 0.86 -5.88 52.03
C GLU A 78 -0.36 -6.07 51.13
N LEU A 79 -1.11 -7.16 51.33
CA LEU A 79 -2.38 -7.37 50.64
C LEU A 79 -3.28 -6.16 50.84
N ILE A 80 -3.24 -5.58 52.04
CA ILE A 80 -3.98 -4.38 52.42
C ILE A 80 -3.49 -3.13 51.66
N ALA A 81 -2.18 -2.99 51.45
CA ALA A 81 -1.62 -1.91 50.63
C ALA A 81 -2.08 -2.03 49.16
N ILE A 82 -2.03 -3.23 48.58
CA ILE A 82 -2.56 -3.51 47.24
C ILE A 82 -4.06 -3.19 47.17
N LEU A 83 -4.82 -3.60 48.19
CA LEU A 83 -6.27 -3.42 48.25
C LEU A 83 -6.70 -1.96 48.32
N ASN A 84 -5.95 -1.15 49.06
CA ASN A 84 -6.26 0.27 49.22
C ASN A 84 -5.76 1.13 48.05
N SER A 85 -4.85 0.60 47.22
CA SER A 85 -4.39 1.31 46.03
C SER A 85 -5.43 1.23 44.91
N ASN A 86 -6.15 2.33 44.66
CA ASN A 86 -7.04 2.44 43.51
C ASN A 86 -6.28 2.53 42.19
N GLU A 87 -5.01 2.96 42.22
CA GLU A 87 -4.16 3.03 41.03
C GLU A 87 -3.01 2.03 41.12
N PRO A 88 -2.68 1.32 40.01
CA PRO A 88 -1.60 0.34 39.99
C PRO A 88 -0.23 0.96 40.26
N TRP A 89 -0.05 2.26 40.02
CA TRP A 89 1.19 2.99 40.34
C TRP A 89 1.49 3.05 41.83
N PHE A 90 0.47 3.36 42.65
CA PHE A 90 0.64 3.36 44.11
C PHE A 90 0.92 1.94 44.62
N ALA A 91 0.21 0.94 44.07
CA ALA A 91 0.46 -0.47 44.40
C ALA A 91 1.90 -0.88 44.10
N PHE A 92 2.41 -0.50 42.93
CA PHE A 92 3.77 -0.79 42.49
C PHE A 92 4.81 -0.20 43.44
N LYS A 93 4.67 1.07 43.83
CA LYS A 93 5.62 1.73 44.75
C LYS A 93 5.70 1.03 46.09
N GLU A 94 4.55 0.70 46.68
CA GLU A 94 4.48 0.03 47.98
C GLU A 94 5.06 -1.38 47.91
N LEU A 95 4.73 -2.14 46.85
CA LEU A 95 5.26 -3.49 46.64
C LEU A 95 6.75 -3.51 46.34
N LEU A 96 7.27 -2.53 45.60
CA LEU A 96 8.69 -2.39 45.35
C LEU A 96 9.44 -2.11 46.66
N TYR A 97 8.93 -1.18 47.48
CA TYR A 97 9.49 -0.87 48.79
C TYR A 97 9.54 -2.12 49.68
N PHE A 98 8.45 -2.89 49.72
CA PHE A 98 8.43 -4.16 50.45
C PHE A 98 9.44 -5.17 49.90
N THR A 99 9.47 -5.36 48.58
CA THR A 99 10.36 -6.34 47.93
C THR A 99 11.83 -6.03 48.26
N VAL A 100 12.22 -4.75 48.20
CA VAL A 100 13.58 -4.30 48.57
C VAL A 100 13.85 -4.54 50.06
N ARG A 101 12.87 -4.29 50.94
CA ARG A 101 13.00 -4.56 52.38
C ARG A 101 13.20 -6.05 52.66
N SER A 102 12.37 -6.91 52.08
CA SER A 102 12.45 -8.37 52.24
C SER A 102 13.77 -8.93 51.68
N PHE A 103 14.26 -8.38 50.56
CA PHE A 103 15.58 -8.71 50.04
C PHE A 103 16.70 -8.32 51.01
N ARG A 104 16.63 -7.12 51.61
CA ARG A 104 17.62 -6.67 52.59
C ARG A 104 17.62 -7.53 53.84
N ASP A 105 16.44 -7.90 54.32
CA ASP A 105 16.28 -8.74 55.50
C ASP A 105 16.71 -10.20 55.22
N SER A 106 16.53 -10.70 53.99
CA SER A 106 17.09 -11.99 53.56
C SER A 106 18.62 -12.02 53.48
N ASN A 107 19.27 -10.87 53.24
CA ASN A 107 20.72 -10.77 53.08
C ASN A 107 21.47 -10.36 54.35
N ARG A 108 20.75 -9.98 55.42
CA ARG A 108 21.39 -9.75 56.73
C ARG A 108 21.86 -11.10 57.27
N ALA A 109 23.17 -11.33 57.18
CA ALA A 109 23.82 -12.44 57.87
C ALA A 109 23.39 -12.39 59.36
N PRO A 110 23.05 -13.54 59.98
CA PRO A 110 22.73 -13.57 61.39
C PRO A 110 23.94 -13.01 62.13
N THR A 111 23.78 -11.82 62.70
CA THR A 111 24.76 -11.23 63.62
C THR A 111 25.02 -12.30 64.67
N LYS A 112 26.27 -12.80 64.71
CA LYS A 112 26.71 -13.72 65.76
C LYS A 112 26.33 -13.07 67.08
N ALA A 113 25.39 -13.67 67.79
CA ALA A 113 25.14 -13.31 69.16
C ALA A 113 26.42 -13.70 69.91
N ASP A 114 27.18 -12.70 70.35
CA ASP A 114 28.20 -12.89 71.37
C ASP A 114 27.47 -13.25 72.66
N ASP A 115 27.36 -14.54 72.94
CA ASP A 115 26.95 -15.05 74.24
C ASP A 115 27.81 -16.26 74.60
N ASP A 116 28.98 -15.95 75.15
CA ASP A 116 29.77 -16.87 75.94
C ASP A 116 29.02 -17.12 77.26
N THR A 117 28.14 -18.12 77.30
CA THR A 117 28.05 -19.13 78.36
C THR A 117 26.79 -19.99 78.22
N ALA A 118 27.00 -21.30 78.39
CA ALA A 118 26.00 -22.36 78.54
C ALA A 118 25.37 -22.97 77.27
N ASP A 119 25.36 -24.29 77.27
CA ASP A 119 25.00 -25.25 76.24
C ASP A 119 23.49 -25.24 75.89
N PRO A 120 23.11 -25.02 74.60
CA PRO A 120 22.11 -25.88 73.97
C PRO A 120 22.35 -26.06 72.45
N LYS A 121 23.12 -27.08 72.06
CA LYS A 121 23.56 -27.32 70.67
C LYS A 121 22.53 -27.84 69.64
N THR A 122 21.21 -27.86 69.88
CA THR A 122 20.29 -28.49 68.91
C THR A 122 18.97 -27.77 68.62
N LYS A 123 18.59 -26.71 69.36
CA LYS A 123 17.36 -25.93 69.09
C LYS A 123 17.58 -24.62 68.32
N LEU A 124 18.78 -24.04 68.36
CA LEU A 124 19.07 -22.74 67.75
C LEU A 124 19.32 -22.83 66.22
N VAL A 125 19.92 -23.92 65.74
CA VAL A 125 20.22 -24.10 64.31
C VAL A 125 18.95 -24.35 63.48
N ARG A 126 17.91 -24.95 64.08
CA ARG A 126 16.62 -25.22 63.43
C ARG A 126 15.71 -23.99 63.35
N THR A 127 15.90 -22.99 64.22
CA THR A 127 15.15 -21.73 64.19
C THR A 127 15.74 -20.73 63.20
N ALA A 128 17.08 -20.67 63.07
CA ALA A 128 17.74 -19.80 62.10
C ALA A 128 17.60 -20.24 60.62
N THR A 129 17.43 -21.54 60.36
CA THR A 129 17.19 -22.05 59.00
C THR A 129 15.75 -21.84 58.53
N LYS A 130 14.79 -21.82 59.47
CA LYS A 130 13.37 -21.59 59.16
C LYS A 130 13.09 -20.13 58.78
N THR A 131 13.78 -19.16 59.41
CA THR A 131 13.59 -17.73 59.12
C THR A 131 14.10 -17.31 57.74
N ASN A 132 15.19 -17.91 57.25
CA ASN A 132 15.73 -17.58 55.91
C ASN A 132 14.87 -18.12 54.76
N ALA A 133 14.31 -19.33 54.89
CA ALA A 133 13.41 -19.88 53.87
C ALA A 133 12.12 -19.06 53.75
N GLU A 134 11.61 -18.58 54.89
CA GLU A 134 10.38 -17.78 54.96
C GLU A 134 10.55 -16.37 54.38
N SER A 135 11.70 -15.72 54.60
CA SER A 135 12.02 -14.41 54.01
C SER A 135 12.11 -14.46 52.48
N ARG A 136 12.63 -15.58 51.95
CA ARG A 136 12.76 -15.80 50.50
C ARG A 136 11.39 -15.94 49.81
N ASP A 137 10.43 -16.62 50.42
CA ASP A 137 9.08 -16.75 49.85
C ASP A 137 8.33 -15.40 49.84
N ASP A 138 8.51 -14.58 50.89
CA ASP A 138 7.90 -13.24 50.97
C ASP A 138 8.51 -12.29 49.92
N PHE A 139 9.82 -12.39 49.67
CA PHE A 139 10.48 -11.67 48.57
C PHE A 139 9.87 -12.02 47.20
N TRP A 140 9.71 -13.32 46.89
CA TRP A 140 9.14 -13.73 45.60
C TRP A 140 7.68 -13.32 45.45
N TYR A 141 6.89 -13.37 46.54
CA TYR A 141 5.51 -12.89 46.54
C TYR A 141 5.43 -11.40 46.19
N GLY A 142 6.20 -10.56 46.90
CA GLY A 142 6.27 -9.12 46.65
C GLY A 142 6.74 -8.80 45.22
N LEU A 143 7.77 -9.51 44.74
CA LEU A 143 8.29 -9.33 43.38
C LEU A 143 7.25 -9.64 42.31
N VAL A 144 6.49 -10.75 42.44
CA VAL A 144 5.47 -11.15 41.46
C VAL A 144 4.35 -10.11 41.40
N PHE A 145 3.82 -9.67 42.54
CA PHE A 145 2.78 -8.64 42.55
C PHE A 145 3.30 -7.27 42.10
N CYS A 146 4.56 -6.94 42.41
CA CYS A 146 5.22 -5.73 41.92
C CYS A 146 5.30 -5.75 40.39
N LEU A 147 5.71 -6.88 39.80
CA LEU A 147 5.77 -7.05 38.35
C LEU A 147 4.38 -7.00 37.71
N LEU A 148 3.36 -7.58 38.34
CA LEU A 148 1.97 -7.50 37.86
C LEU A 148 1.41 -6.08 37.91
N ALA A 149 1.66 -5.34 39.00
CA ALA A 149 1.25 -3.93 39.12
C ALA A 149 1.95 -3.06 38.08
N PHE A 150 3.25 -3.28 37.87
CA PHE A 150 4.02 -2.62 36.83
C PHE A 150 3.52 -2.97 35.43
N ALA A 151 3.24 -4.23 35.15
CA ALA A 151 2.71 -4.68 33.86
C ALA A 151 1.31 -4.11 33.59
N ALA A 152 0.44 -4.03 34.60
CA ALA A 152 -0.89 -3.44 34.46
C ALA A 152 -0.81 -1.92 34.19
N LEU A 153 0.10 -1.21 34.88
CA LEU A 153 0.32 0.23 34.67
C LEU A 153 0.96 0.50 33.31
N SER A 154 2.13 -0.10 33.07
CA SER A 154 2.88 0.10 31.83
C SER A 154 2.06 -0.36 30.64
N GLY A 155 1.48 -1.56 30.69
CA GLY A 155 0.62 -2.10 29.65
C GLY A 155 -0.61 -1.23 29.40
N GLY A 156 -1.27 -0.70 30.44
CA GLY A 156 -2.41 0.20 30.23
C GLY A 156 -2.04 1.49 29.50
N ILE A 157 -0.92 2.11 29.85
CA ILE A 157 -0.45 3.34 29.21
C ILE A 157 0.06 3.07 27.80
N THR A 158 0.96 2.08 27.63
CA THR A 158 1.58 1.80 26.33
C THR A 158 0.56 1.26 25.33
N ILE A 159 -0.30 0.33 25.74
CA ILE A 159 -1.38 -0.20 24.89
C ILE A 159 -2.41 0.89 24.63
N GLY A 160 -2.76 1.74 25.61
CA GLY A 160 -3.70 2.85 25.39
C GLY A 160 -3.25 3.83 24.30
N VAL A 161 -1.94 4.08 24.19
CA VAL A 161 -1.36 4.98 23.17
C VAL A 161 -1.10 4.25 21.85
N MET A 162 -0.56 3.03 21.88
CA MET A 162 -0.13 2.33 20.67
C MET A 162 -1.25 1.50 20.02
N ALA A 163 -2.19 0.96 20.79
CA ALA A 163 -3.20 0.07 20.23
C ALA A 163 -4.13 0.72 19.20
N PRO A 164 -4.51 2.01 19.28
CA PRO A 164 -5.23 2.65 18.18
C PRO A 164 -4.45 2.58 16.87
N SER A 165 -3.13 2.79 16.91
CA SER A 165 -2.27 2.65 15.72
C SER A 165 -2.08 1.20 15.28
N LEU A 166 -2.23 0.21 16.19
CA LEU A 166 -2.23 -1.21 15.84
C LEU A 166 -3.56 -1.67 15.22
N ALA A 167 -4.66 -0.97 15.52
CA ALA A 167 -5.96 -1.21 14.92
C ALA A 167 -6.05 -0.60 13.51
N GLU A 168 -5.23 0.41 13.22
CA GLU A 168 -5.03 0.94 11.88
C GLU A 168 -4.29 -0.09 11.01
N ILE A 169 -4.93 -0.49 9.92
CA ILE A 169 -4.42 -1.53 9.01
C ILE A 169 -3.97 -0.96 7.66
N GLY A 170 -4.28 0.31 7.37
CA GLY A 170 -3.89 0.96 6.12
C GLY A 170 -4.64 2.27 5.89
N THR A 171 -4.48 2.79 4.67
CA THR A 171 -5.01 4.09 4.25
C THR A 171 -5.84 3.94 2.98
N VAL A 172 -6.77 2.98 2.99
CA VAL A 172 -7.58 2.61 1.82
C VAL A 172 -9.07 2.64 2.12
N ALA A 173 -9.88 2.99 1.13
CA ALA A 173 -11.33 2.91 1.22
C ALA A 173 -11.92 2.30 -0.05
N PRO A 174 -13.08 1.62 0.03
CA PRO A 174 -13.80 1.18 -1.17
C PRO A 174 -14.18 2.36 -2.05
N ALA A 175 -14.13 2.16 -3.35
CA ALA A 175 -14.68 3.13 -4.29
C ALA A 175 -16.20 3.18 -4.18
N ARG A 176 -16.77 4.39 -4.28
CA ARG A 176 -18.21 4.59 -4.32
C ARG A 176 -18.73 4.22 -5.72
N PRO A 177 -19.58 3.18 -5.88
CA PRO A 177 -19.98 2.70 -7.19
C PRO A 177 -20.64 3.75 -8.11
N SER A 178 -21.33 4.75 -7.52
CA SER A 178 -22.06 5.78 -8.26
C SER A 178 -21.19 6.79 -9.01
N ILE A 179 -19.90 6.87 -8.68
CA ILE A 179 -18.97 7.80 -9.32
C ILE A 179 -18.05 7.10 -10.32
N VAL A 180 -18.05 5.77 -10.34
CA VAL A 180 -17.17 5.01 -11.21
C VAL A 180 -17.72 5.07 -12.63
N PHE A 181 -16.88 5.59 -13.52
CA PHE A 181 -17.16 5.71 -14.94
C PHE A 181 -16.06 4.99 -15.71
N TYR A 182 -16.42 4.26 -16.75
CA TYR A 182 -15.44 3.78 -17.70
C TYR A 182 -16.07 3.82 -19.10
N PRO A 183 -15.42 4.49 -20.07
CA PRO A 183 -16.01 4.70 -21.38
C PRO A 183 -16.24 3.35 -22.09
N LEU A 184 -17.40 3.21 -22.72
CA LEU A 184 -17.67 2.12 -23.66
C LEU A 184 -16.68 2.16 -24.85
N ILE A 185 -16.48 0.99 -25.46
CA ILE A 185 -15.70 0.87 -26.70
C ILE A 185 -16.45 1.66 -27.79
N PRO A 186 -15.81 2.63 -28.45
CA PRO A 186 -16.45 3.44 -29.48
C PRO A 186 -16.81 2.61 -30.71
N ASP A 187 -17.87 2.99 -31.43
CA ASP A 187 -18.17 2.42 -32.75
C ASP A 187 -17.03 2.80 -33.74
N PRO A 188 -16.35 1.83 -34.38
CA PRO A 188 -15.28 2.13 -35.33
C PRO A 188 -15.76 2.93 -36.56
N SER A 189 -17.07 2.99 -36.79
CA SER A 189 -17.67 3.77 -37.87
C SER A 189 -18.05 5.21 -37.48
N ASP A 190 -17.92 5.59 -36.20
CA ASP A 190 -18.18 6.95 -35.70
C ASP A 190 -16.89 7.65 -35.24
N PRO A 191 -16.26 8.48 -36.10
CA PRO A 191 -15.06 9.22 -35.75
C PRO A 191 -15.24 10.16 -34.56
N ALA A 192 -16.45 10.70 -34.33
CA ALA A 192 -16.69 11.60 -33.21
C ALA A 192 -16.65 10.83 -31.88
N GLU A 193 -17.19 9.60 -31.85
CA GLU A 193 -17.12 8.74 -30.68
C GLU A 193 -15.68 8.31 -30.40
N ILE A 194 -14.90 7.97 -31.42
CA ILE A 194 -13.46 7.65 -31.31
C ILE A 194 -12.67 8.82 -30.71
N LEU A 195 -12.89 10.03 -31.21
CA LEU A 195 -12.23 11.23 -30.67
C LEU A 195 -12.66 11.53 -29.24
N GLN A 196 -13.94 11.29 -28.90
CA GLN A 196 -14.44 11.47 -27.56
C GLN A 196 -13.86 10.43 -26.58
N ASP A 197 -13.75 9.15 -26.96
CA ASP A 197 -13.08 8.11 -26.17
C ASP A 197 -11.63 8.48 -25.90
N SER A 198 -10.90 8.92 -26.93
CA SER A 198 -9.52 9.38 -26.80
C SER A 198 -9.40 10.55 -25.82
N GLY A 199 -10.29 11.55 -25.93
CA GLY A 199 -10.34 12.69 -25.01
C GLY A 199 -10.67 12.31 -23.57
N LEU A 200 -11.49 11.27 -23.36
CA LEU A 200 -11.79 10.74 -22.02
C LEU A 200 -10.59 10.00 -21.44
N ARG A 201 -9.85 9.22 -22.25
CA ARG A 201 -8.71 8.40 -21.79
C ARG A 201 -7.40 9.18 -21.65
N ALA A 202 -7.22 10.25 -22.41
CA ALA A 202 -5.99 11.04 -22.41
C ALA A 202 -5.55 11.54 -21.02
N PRO A 203 -6.44 12.09 -20.16
CA PRO A 203 -6.05 12.50 -18.82
C PRO A 203 -5.47 11.39 -17.95
N ALA A 204 -5.90 10.14 -18.10
CA ALA A 204 -5.34 9.00 -17.38
C ALA A 204 -3.91 8.70 -17.83
N MET A 205 -3.68 8.65 -19.15
CA MET A 205 -2.35 8.40 -19.72
C MET A 205 -1.37 9.54 -19.40
N LEU A 206 -1.82 10.79 -19.44
CA LEU A 206 -1.01 11.95 -19.05
C LEU A 206 -0.66 11.96 -17.56
N ARG A 207 -1.58 11.51 -16.68
CA ARG A 207 -1.27 11.33 -15.25
C ARG A 207 -0.25 10.22 -15.03
N ALA A 208 -0.34 9.12 -15.77
CA ALA A 208 0.67 8.07 -15.71
C ALA A 208 2.06 8.59 -16.15
N LEU A 209 2.13 9.35 -17.25
CA LEU A 209 3.36 10.00 -17.72
C LEU A 209 3.91 11.03 -16.72
N GLY A 210 3.05 11.85 -16.11
CA GLY A 210 3.46 12.78 -15.05
C GLY A 210 4.00 12.06 -13.82
N GLY A 211 3.37 10.94 -13.44
CA GLY A 211 3.82 10.10 -12.34
C GLY A 211 5.20 9.48 -12.56
N VAL A 212 5.67 9.32 -13.81
CA VAL A 212 7.04 8.86 -14.10
C VAL A 212 8.08 9.86 -13.61
N GLU A 213 7.85 11.15 -13.84
CA GLU A 213 8.81 12.21 -13.48
C GLU A 213 8.94 12.36 -11.95
N GLU A 214 7.87 12.06 -11.23
CA GLU A 214 7.84 12.09 -9.76
C GLU A 214 8.21 10.73 -9.12
N SER A 215 8.28 9.66 -9.91
CA SER A 215 8.50 8.31 -9.40
C SER A 215 9.89 8.15 -8.74
N GLN A 216 9.89 7.69 -7.49
CA GLN A 216 11.11 7.40 -6.73
C GLN A 216 11.80 6.14 -7.27
N SER A 217 13.09 5.96 -6.91
CA SER A 217 13.90 4.78 -7.27
C SER A 217 13.26 3.44 -6.89
N SER A 218 12.36 3.40 -5.90
CA SER A 218 11.65 2.19 -5.49
C SER A 218 10.67 1.64 -6.53
N LEU A 219 10.07 2.49 -7.35
CA LEU A 219 9.20 2.03 -8.45
C LEU A 219 10.04 1.44 -9.58
N ARG A 220 11.19 2.06 -9.86
CA ARG A 220 12.15 1.58 -10.87
C ARG A 220 12.68 0.18 -10.55
N SER A 221 12.85 -0.18 -9.27
CA SER A 221 13.28 -1.54 -8.91
C SER A 221 12.26 -2.65 -9.20
N ARG A 222 10.99 -2.32 -9.52
CA ARG A 222 9.95 -3.30 -9.89
C ARG A 222 9.86 -3.54 -11.40
N ILE A 223 10.60 -2.77 -12.18
CA ILE A 223 10.56 -2.81 -13.64
C ILE A 223 11.98 -3.16 -14.08
N SER A 224 12.15 -4.30 -14.76
CA SER A 224 13.42 -4.62 -15.39
C SER A 224 13.43 -4.00 -16.79
N VAL A 225 14.46 -3.23 -17.10
CA VAL A 225 14.72 -2.73 -18.45
C VAL A 225 16.19 -3.04 -18.75
N GLU A 226 16.42 -3.99 -19.63
CA GLU A 226 17.72 -4.41 -20.12
C GLU A 226 17.93 -3.79 -21.50
N ILE A 227 19.04 -3.11 -21.68
CA ILE A 227 19.37 -2.41 -22.91
C ILE A 227 20.64 -3.03 -23.45
N ASP A 228 20.61 -3.37 -24.73
CA ASP A 228 21.78 -3.79 -25.47
C ASP A 228 21.96 -2.89 -26.69
N SER A 229 23.19 -2.56 -27.01
CA SER A 229 23.50 -1.70 -28.14
C SER A 229 24.74 -2.19 -28.86
N HIS A 230 24.62 -2.32 -30.18
CA HIS A 230 25.66 -2.86 -31.02
C HIS A 230 25.77 -2.00 -32.27
N GLU A 231 26.99 -1.77 -32.73
CA GLU A 231 27.26 -1.12 -34.02
C GLU A 231 27.81 -2.18 -34.96
N PRO A 232 26.99 -2.70 -35.90
CA PRO A 232 27.51 -3.56 -36.95
C PRO A 232 28.55 -2.77 -37.77
N ARG A 233 29.58 -3.45 -38.29
CA ARG A 233 30.72 -2.78 -38.91
C ARG A 233 30.31 -1.92 -40.11
N GLY A 234 30.29 -0.60 -39.91
CA GLY A 234 29.97 0.37 -40.96
C GLY A 234 28.47 0.57 -41.18
N GLU A 235 27.62 0.06 -40.28
CA GLU A 235 26.17 0.27 -40.29
C GLU A 235 25.75 1.14 -39.11
N ASP A 236 24.52 1.64 -39.15
CA ASP A 236 23.95 2.45 -38.08
C ASP A 236 23.80 1.64 -36.78
N ARG A 237 23.82 2.35 -35.65
CA ARG A 237 23.75 1.75 -34.31
C ARG A 237 22.40 1.05 -34.10
N VAL A 238 22.45 -0.24 -33.75
CA VAL A 238 21.26 -1.03 -33.41
C VAL A 238 21.08 -1.06 -31.90
N ILE A 239 19.90 -0.66 -31.43
CA ILE A 239 19.52 -0.71 -30.01
C ILE A 239 18.40 -1.72 -29.83
N SER A 240 18.56 -2.62 -28.87
CA SER A 240 17.50 -3.50 -28.39
C SER A 240 17.19 -3.23 -26.91
N LEU A 241 15.90 -3.21 -26.57
CA LEU A 241 15.39 -3.09 -25.22
C LEU A 241 14.54 -4.31 -24.88
N GLU A 242 14.88 -5.03 -23.83
CA GLU A 242 14.02 -6.02 -23.19
C GLU A 242 13.46 -5.43 -21.90
N TYR A 243 12.15 -5.56 -21.68
CA TYR A 243 11.53 -5.07 -20.46
C TYR A 243 10.56 -6.07 -19.85
N SER A 244 10.41 -6.00 -18.53
CA SER A 244 9.39 -6.78 -17.83
C SER A 244 8.94 -6.09 -16.55
N TYR A 245 7.68 -6.30 -16.20
CA TYR A 245 7.11 -5.88 -14.91
C TYR A 245 5.96 -6.80 -14.51
N GLY A 246 5.68 -6.84 -13.20
CA GLY A 246 4.62 -7.65 -12.62
C GLY A 246 3.73 -6.85 -11.69
N LEU A 247 2.42 -7.08 -11.77
CA LEU A 247 1.41 -6.44 -10.94
C LEU A 247 0.44 -7.47 -10.39
N SER A 248 0.19 -7.45 -9.09
CA SER A 248 -0.89 -8.23 -8.49
C SER A 248 -2.22 -7.47 -8.57
N GLY A 249 -3.34 -8.18 -8.48
CA GLY A 249 -4.66 -7.55 -8.40
C GLY A 249 -4.81 -6.67 -7.17
N LEU A 250 -4.09 -6.96 -6.09
CA LEU A 250 -4.02 -6.10 -4.89
C LEU A 250 -3.42 -4.74 -5.22
N GLU A 251 -2.35 -4.72 -6.03
CA GLU A 251 -1.67 -3.50 -6.44
C GLU A 251 -2.51 -2.66 -7.41
N MET A 252 -3.39 -3.32 -8.18
CA MET A 252 -4.44 -2.67 -8.97
C MET A 252 -5.61 -2.16 -8.10
N GLY A 253 -5.65 -2.49 -6.81
CA GLY A 253 -6.71 -2.11 -5.88
C GLY A 253 -7.92 -3.06 -5.85
N LEU A 254 -7.90 -4.20 -6.53
CA LEU A 254 -9.03 -5.13 -6.54
C LEU A 254 -9.23 -5.80 -5.16
N ARG A 255 -10.47 -5.77 -4.65
CA ARG A 255 -10.80 -6.37 -3.33
C ARG A 255 -10.54 -7.88 -3.29
N TRP A 256 -10.82 -8.58 -4.38
CA TRP A 256 -10.62 -10.04 -4.51
C TRP A 256 -9.42 -10.36 -5.42
N GLY A 257 -8.48 -9.43 -5.53
CA GLY A 257 -7.35 -9.48 -6.46
C GLY A 257 -6.11 -10.23 -5.94
N TYR A 258 -6.10 -10.74 -4.71
CA TYR A 258 -4.92 -11.41 -4.10
C TYR A 258 -4.45 -12.66 -4.84
N LYS A 259 -5.29 -13.22 -5.70
CA LYS A 259 -4.97 -14.37 -6.55
C LYS A 259 -4.64 -13.98 -7.98
N LEU A 260 -4.93 -12.73 -8.37
CA LEU A 260 -4.72 -12.25 -9.73
C LEU A 260 -3.29 -11.71 -9.83
N ASP A 261 -2.56 -12.16 -10.83
CA ASP A 261 -1.26 -11.60 -11.19
C ASP A 261 -1.21 -11.35 -12.70
N LEU A 262 -0.60 -10.23 -13.07
CA LEU A 262 -0.25 -9.87 -14.43
C LEU A 262 1.28 -9.83 -14.53
N ALA A 263 1.84 -10.59 -15.45
CA ALA A 263 3.25 -10.52 -15.83
C ALA A 263 3.36 -10.02 -17.26
N VAL A 264 4.03 -8.89 -17.44
CA VAL A 264 4.28 -8.29 -18.75
C VAL A 264 5.75 -8.48 -19.09
N LYS A 265 6.02 -8.96 -20.31
CA LYS A 265 7.34 -9.04 -20.90
C LYS A 265 7.28 -8.48 -22.32
N GLY A 266 8.19 -7.59 -22.66
CA GLY A 266 8.28 -7.08 -24.03
C GLY A 266 9.70 -6.88 -24.48
N PHE A 267 9.83 -6.64 -25.78
CA PHE A 267 11.09 -6.43 -26.45
C PHE A 267 10.89 -5.44 -27.59
N CYS A 268 11.86 -4.57 -27.81
CA CYS A 268 11.91 -3.63 -28.92
C CYS A 268 13.30 -3.64 -29.55
N ILE A 269 13.39 -3.47 -30.86
CA ILE A 269 14.65 -3.31 -31.59
C ILE A 269 14.50 -2.24 -32.66
N THR A 270 15.56 -1.45 -32.90
CA THR A 270 15.63 -0.53 -34.04
C THR A 270 15.71 -1.31 -35.34
N GLU A 271 14.76 -1.07 -36.22
CA GLU A 271 14.63 -1.71 -37.52
C GLU A 271 14.89 -0.68 -38.63
N TYR A 272 15.88 -0.97 -39.44
CA TYR A 272 16.33 -0.13 -40.55
C TYR A 272 15.83 -0.66 -41.90
N GLU A 273 15.48 -1.95 -42.00
CA GLU A 273 15.09 -2.58 -43.27
C GLU A 273 13.66 -2.23 -43.71
N TRP A 274 12.85 -1.61 -42.85
CA TRP A 274 11.47 -1.21 -43.19
C TRP A 274 11.40 0.09 -43.98
N GLU A 275 12.50 0.82 -44.05
CA GLU A 275 12.59 2.02 -44.87
C GLU A 275 12.53 1.62 -46.36
N SER A 276 11.70 2.31 -47.12
CA SER A 276 11.45 2.01 -48.52
C SER A 276 12.16 3.04 -49.38
N GLU A 277 13.23 2.63 -50.06
CA GLU A 277 13.83 3.41 -51.15
C GLU A 277 12.83 3.47 -52.32
N GLY A 278 11.92 4.44 -52.31
CA GLY A 278 10.94 4.63 -53.37
C GLY A 278 11.57 5.25 -54.62
N GLU A 279 11.10 4.90 -55.82
CA GLU A 279 11.50 5.59 -57.08
C GLU A 279 11.10 7.08 -57.11
N GLU A 280 10.23 7.51 -56.19
CA GLU A 280 9.86 8.90 -55.91
C GLU A 280 10.12 9.23 -54.43
N ASP A 281 11.38 9.17 -53.99
CA ASP A 281 11.81 9.87 -52.77
C ASP A 281 11.54 11.36 -52.98
N SER A 282 10.33 11.79 -52.64
CA SER A 282 10.07 13.22 -52.53
C SER A 282 10.89 13.72 -51.35
N ASP A 283 11.60 14.82 -51.54
CA ASP A 283 12.39 15.47 -50.48
C ASP A 283 11.56 15.84 -49.23
N ASP A 284 10.23 15.71 -49.32
CA ASP A 284 9.26 16.11 -48.32
C ASP A 284 8.75 14.97 -47.41
N MET A 285 9.15 13.70 -47.61
CA MET A 285 8.71 12.60 -46.72
C MET A 285 9.64 11.38 -46.71
N ASP A 286 9.64 10.63 -45.61
CA ASP A 286 10.24 9.31 -45.50
C ASP A 286 9.13 8.24 -45.46
N LEU A 287 9.27 7.17 -46.26
CA LEU A 287 8.29 6.07 -46.37
C LEU A 287 8.81 4.79 -45.71
N TYR A 288 7.95 4.15 -44.92
CA TYR A 288 8.24 2.88 -44.26
C TYR A 288 7.19 1.81 -44.59
N ASN A 289 7.63 0.64 -45.05
CA ASN A 289 6.83 -0.57 -45.22
C ASN A 289 6.93 -1.43 -43.95
N LEU A 290 6.01 -1.24 -43.00
CA LEU A 290 6.08 -1.91 -41.71
C LEU A 290 5.95 -3.43 -41.84
N TRP A 291 6.76 -4.17 -41.08
CA TRP A 291 6.87 -5.63 -41.15
C TRP A 291 7.17 -6.17 -42.56
N ASN A 292 7.85 -5.38 -43.40
CA ASN A 292 8.10 -5.67 -44.81
C ASN A 292 6.81 -5.95 -45.62
N ASP A 293 5.69 -5.34 -45.23
CA ASP A 293 4.40 -5.43 -45.90
C ASP A 293 4.05 -4.08 -46.54
N SER A 294 4.01 -4.04 -47.87
CA SER A 294 3.66 -2.84 -48.63
C SER A 294 2.20 -2.40 -48.46
N ASN A 295 1.34 -3.23 -47.84
CA ASN A 295 -0.01 -2.83 -47.46
C ASN A 295 -0.05 -2.08 -46.13
N GLN A 296 1.04 -2.09 -45.35
CA GLN A 296 1.15 -1.45 -44.04
C GLN A 296 2.18 -0.31 -44.08
N GLN A 297 1.92 0.65 -44.97
CA GLN A 297 2.76 1.82 -45.16
C GLN A 297 2.52 2.88 -44.09
N SER A 298 3.59 3.55 -43.67
CA SER A 298 3.53 4.73 -42.83
C SER A 298 4.54 5.78 -43.30
N TRP A 299 4.16 7.04 -43.11
CA TRP A 299 4.86 8.20 -43.67
C TRP A 299 5.33 9.11 -42.55
N VAL A 300 6.56 9.61 -42.66
CA VAL A 300 7.08 10.70 -41.82
C VAL A 300 7.21 11.93 -42.71
N LEU A 301 6.35 12.92 -42.48
CA LEU A 301 6.32 14.16 -43.26
C LEU A 301 7.46 15.10 -42.83
N LEU A 302 8.10 15.74 -43.81
CA LEU A 302 9.24 16.65 -43.66
C LEU A 302 8.94 18.07 -44.12
N ASN A 303 7.67 18.41 -44.36
CA ASN A 303 7.29 19.77 -44.76
C ASN A 303 7.59 20.79 -43.65
N ASP A 304 7.71 22.07 -44.04
CA ASP A 304 8.04 23.19 -43.15
C ASP A 304 7.16 23.26 -41.88
N ASN A 305 5.89 22.86 -41.98
CA ASN A 305 5.00 22.87 -40.83
C ASN A 305 5.34 21.73 -39.85
N ASP A 306 5.54 20.51 -40.31
CA ASP A 306 5.78 19.36 -39.45
C ASP A 306 7.15 19.39 -38.75
N ILE A 307 8.18 19.93 -39.42
CA ILE A 307 9.54 20.02 -38.88
C ILE A 307 9.73 21.15 -37.84
N THR A 308 8.78 22.09 -37.74
CA THR A 308 8.81 23.16 -36.72
C THR A 308 8.23 22.75 -35.38
N HIS A 309 7.56 21.59 -35.31
CA HIS A 309 7.05 21.03 -34.07
C HIS A 309 8.08 20.06 -33.48
N ALA A 310 8.11 19.93 -32.15
CA ALA A 310 9.08 19.02 -31.56
C ALA A 310 8.70 17.55 -31.80
N PRO A 311 9.64 16.61 -31.58
CA PRO A 311 9.47 15.23 -31.98
C PRO A 311 8.19 14.61 -31.39
N SER A 312 7.49 13.87 -32.23
CA SER A 312 6.35 13.04 -31.85
C SER A 312 6.57 11.62 -32.31
N ALA A 313 5.73 10.69 -31.90
CA ALA A 313 5.80 9.30 -32.35
C ALA A 313 4.42 8.77 -32.71
N ALA A 314 4.35 7.96 -33.77
CA ALA A 314 3.18 7.23 -34.17
C ALA A 314 3.33 5.75 -33.78
N PHE A 315 2.30 5.19 -33.15
CA PHE A 315 2.30 3.80 -32.71
C PHE A 315 1.33 3.00 -33.58
N ARG A 316 1.82 1.92 -34.21
CA ARG A 316 1.05 1.09 -35.14
C ARG A 316 0.98 -0.35 -34.64
N LEU A 317 -0.21 -0.94 -34.59
CA LEU A 317 -0.37 -2.37 -34.32
C LEU A 317 -0.16 -3.15 -35.61
N ASN A 318 0.43 -4.34 -35.51
CA ASN A 318 0.46 -5.26 -36.64
C ASN A 318 -0.95 -5.82 -36.88
N THR A 319 -1.47 -5.63 -38.08
CA THR A 319 -2.82 -6.08 -38.45
C THR A 319 -2.89 -7.53 -38.94
N ASP A 320 -1.77 -8.26 -38.97
CA ASP A 320 -1.77 -9.67 -39.34
C ASP A 320 -2.71 -10.46 -38.39
N PRO A 321 -3.68 -11.23 -38.92
CA PRO A 321 -4.61 -12.02 -38.10
C PRO A 321 -3.91 -12.97 -37.12
N ALA A 322 -2.67 -13.40 -37.38
CA ALA A 322 -1.89 -14.18 -36.42
C ALA A 322 -1.53 -13.41 -35.12
N ASN A 323 -1.60 -12.09 -35.16
CA ASN A 323 -1.33 -11.17 -34.05
C ASN A 323 -2.62 -10.59 -33.43
N ASN A 324 -3.78 -11.20 -33.70
CA ASN A 324 -5.04 -10.78 -33.10
C ASN A 324 -4.97 -10.88 -31.57
N ALA A 325 -5.09 -9.73 -30.89
CA ALA A 325 -5.04 -9.60 -29.43
C ALA A 325 -6.11 -10.42 -28.67
N THR A 326 -7.13 -10.92 -29.39
CA THR A 326 -8.17 -11.79 -28.86
C THR A 326 -7.75 -13.26 -28.80
N GLU A 327 -6.75 -13.67 -29.59
CA GLU A 327 -6.33 -15.06 -29.74
C GLU A 327 -4.92 -15.31 -29.19
N THR A 328 -4.05 -14.30 -29.26
CA THR A 328 -2.67 -14.41 -28.78
C THR A 328 -2.38 -13.36 -27.71
N SER A 329 -1.59 -13.78 -26.72
CA SER A 329 -1.12 -12.89 -25.65
C SER A 329 0.09 -12.07 -26.04
N ASN A 330 0.68 -12.35 -27.21
CA ASN A 330 1.87 -11.72 -27.74
C ASN A 330 1.49 -10.81 -28.91
N ILE A 331 1.54 -9.50 -28.68
CA ILE A 331 1.10 -8.50 -29.65
C ILE A 331 2.33 -7.77 -30.18
N THR A 332 2.46 -7.72 -31.50
CA THR A 332 3.52 -6.98 -32.19
C THR A 332 3.02 -5.59 -32.59
N TYR A 333 3.89 -4.59 -32.43
CA TYR A 333 3.60 -3.20 -32.74
C TYR A 333 4.88 -2.46 -33.16
N ALA A 334 4.71 -1.34 -33.86
CA ALA A 334 5.79 -0.50 -34.34
C ALA A 334 5.67 0.90 -33.73
N ILE A 335 6.81 1.54 -33.44
CA ILE A 335 6.89 2.94 -33.02
C ILE A 335 7.71 3.69 -34.05
N LEU A 336 7.06 4.60 -34.77
CA LEU A 336 7.68 5.46 -35.76
C LEU A 336 7.95 6.82 -35.13
N ILE A 337 9.21 7.24 -35.14
CA ILE A 337 9.60 8.55 -34.64
C ILE A 337 9.43 9.60 -35.75
N HIS A 338 8.72 10.67 -35.45
CA HIS A 338 8.68 11.87 -36.27
C HIS A 338 9.73 12.84 -35.72
N SER A 339 11.01 12.55 -35.98
CA SER A 339 12.14 13.38 -35.57
C SER A 339 12.89 13.99 -36.75
N ALA A 340 12.91 13.33 -37.92
CA ALA A 340 13.65 13.74 -39.11
C ALA A 340 13.49 15.24 -39.46
N HIS A 341 14.61 15.85 -39.90
CA HIS A 341 14.76 17.28 -40.25
C HIS A 341 14.42 18.31 -39.17
N ARG A 342 14.20 17.90 -37.91
CA ARG A 342 14.03 18.86 -36.82
C ARG A 342 15.36 19.48 -36.41
N SER A 343 15.30 20.74 -36.02
CA SER A 343 16.46 21.50 -35.59
C SER A 343 17.00 21.02 -34.24
N SER A 344 18.32 20.94 -34.10
CA SER A 344 19.00 20.62 -32.84
C SER A 344 20.10 21.64 -32.51
N ILE A 345 20.24 21.96 -31.23
CA ILE A 345 21.33 22.82 -30.72
C ILE A 345 22.64 22.06 -30.46
N SER A 346 22.59 20.73 -30.50
CA SER A 346 23.73 19.85 -30.20
C SER A 346 23.78 18.68 -31.18
N GLU A 347 24.97 18.14 -31.37
CA GLU A 347 25.17 16.89 -32.11
C GLU A 347 24.63 15.71 -31.28
N GLY A 348 23.95 14.77 -31.94
CA GLY A 348 23.47 13.52 -31.37
C GLY A 348 23.86 12.31 -32.22
N ASP A 349 24.04 11.17 -31.57
CA ASP A 349 24.41 9.87 -32.16
C ASP A 349 23.37 8.77 -31.90
N ASP A 350 22.30 9.06 -31.14
CA ASP A 350 21.22 8.12 -30.85
C ASP A 350 20.44 7.77 -32.13
N PRO A 351 20.02 6.51 -32.36
CA PRO A 351 19.33 6.11 -33.58
C PRO A 351 18.16 7.00 -34.00
N TRP A 352 17.35 7.49 -33.04
CA TRP A 352 16.20 8.36 -33.31
C TRP A 352 16.56 9.84 -33.44
N TYR A 353 17.67 10.26 -32.85
CA TYR A 353 18.07 11.67 -32.74
C TYR A 353 19.42 11.98 -33.41
N ALA A 354 19.95 11.05 -34.20
CA ALA A 354 21.22 11.22 -34.89
C ALA A 354 21.17 12.45 -35.79
N THR A 355 22.17 13.31 -35.67
CA THR A 355 22.19 14.60 -36.36
C THR A 355 23.21 14.64 -37.48
N GLU A 356 23.03 15.60 -38.38
CA GLU A 356 24.03 16.04 -39.34
C GLU A 356 24.08 17.58 -39.37
N PRO A 357 25.18 18.16 -39.88
CA PRO A 357 25.32 19.61 -39.99
C PRO A 357 24.23 20.18 -40.89
N ARG A 358 23.69 21.32 -40.50
CA ARG A 358 22.70 22.04 -41.30
C ARG A 358 23.38 22.75 -42.48
N ASP A 359 22.76 22.70 -43.65
CA ASP A 359 23.24 23.42 -44.83
C ASP A 359 23.21 24.95 -44.63
N ASP A 360 24.23 25.65 -45.15
CA ASP A 360 24.34 27.13 -45.13
C ASP A 360 23.15 27.84 -45.82
N ASN A 361 22.42 27.13 -46.70
CA ASN A 361 21.26 27.64 -47.44
C ASN A 361 19.92 27.31 -46.78
N ALA A 362 19.91 26.57 -45.67
CA ALA A 362 18.67 26.24 -44.98
C ALA A 362 17.97 27.53 -44.52
N PRO A 363 16.63 27.62 -44.60
CA PRO A 363 15.90 28.81 -44.18
C PRO A 363 16.30 29.16 -42.75
N GLU A 364 16.56 30.45 -42.46
CA GLU A 364 16.86 30.92 -41.10
C GLU A 364 15.66 30.59 -40.20
N THR A 365 15.63 29.40 -39.60
CA THR A 365 14.52 29.01 -38.73
C THR A 365 14.63 29.78 -37.44
N THR A 366 13.52 30.40 -37.09
CA THR A 366 13.34 31.33 -35.98
C THR A 366 13.42 30.61 -34.64
N ALA A 367 14.62 30.54 -34.05
CA ALA A 367 14.97 30.49 -32.62
C ALA A 367 16.25 29.68 -32.40
N PHE A 368 17.13 30.15 -31.50
CA PHE A 368 18.33 29.45 -30.99
C PHE A 368 19.48 29.15 -31.97
N ASN A 369 19.42 29.58 -33.24
CA ASN A 369 20.48 29.36 -34.24
C ASN A 369 21.03 27.91 -34.25
N PRO A 370 20.18 26.91 -34.51
CA PRO A 370 20.58 25.51 -34.48
C PRO A 370 21.63 25.20 -35.57
N GLU A 371 22.75 24.60 -35.17
CA GLU A 371 23.84 24.19 -36.07
C GLU A 371 23.56 22.85 -36.76
N PHE A 372 22.63 22.07 -36.21
CA PHE A 372 22.34 20.70 -36.64
C PHE A 372 20.86 20.52 -36.97
N TRP A 373 20.58 19.53 -37.80
CA TRP A 373 19.25 18.93 -37.92
C TRP A 373 19.34 17.41 -37.75
N ILE A 374 18.21 16.79 -37.39
CA ILE A 374 18.12 15.33 -37.25
C ILE A 374 18.11 14.73 -38.66
N ARG A 375 18.97 13.72 -38.88
CA ARG A 375 19.08 13.03 -40.17
C ARG A 375 17.74 12.41 -40.57
N ARG A 376 17.50 12.35 -41.87
CA ARG A 376 16.37 11.59 -42.43
C ARG A 376 16.52 10.08 -42.19
N HIS A 377 15.47 9.32 -42.52
CA HIS A 377 15.47 7.85 -42.51
C HIS A 377 15.86 7.28 -41.14
N ARG A 378 15.25 7.81 -40.06
CA ARG A 378 15.48 7.28 -38.70
C ARG A 378 14.80 5.91 -38.57
N PRO A 379 15.37 4.95 -37.84
CA PRO A 379 14.82 3.60 -37.74
C PRO A 379 13.50 3.59 -36.97
N VAL A 380 12.61 2.69 -37.38
CA VAL A 380 11.38 2.37 -36.64
C VAL A 380 11.76 1.44 -35.48
N LEU A 381 11.08 1.52 -34.33
CA LEU A 381 11.18 0.45 -33.34
C LEU A 381 10.17 -0.65 -33.66
N SER A 382 10.68 -1.85 -33.93
CA SER A 382 9.90 -3.09 -34.01
C SER A 382 9.77 -3.70 -32.61
N CYS A 383 8.56 -3.76 -32.09
CA CYS A 383 8.29 -4.19 -30.72
C CYS A 383 7.31 -5.37 -30.65
N TRP A 384 7.41 -6.14 -29.57
CA TRP A 384 6.36 -7.05 -29.13
C TRP A 384 6.19 -6.98 -27.62
N GLU A 385 4.98 -7.24 -27.14
CA GLU A 385 4.65 -7.36 -25.73
C GLU A 385 3.77 -8.59 -25.50
N LYS A 386 4.19 -9.42 -24.54
CA LYS A 386 3.42 -10.55 -24.04
C LYS A 386 2.88 -10.25 -22.64
N SER A 387 1.57 -10.26 -22.52
CA SER A 387 0.87 -10.14 -21.22
C SER A 387 0.36 -11.50 -20.77
N THR A 388 0.94 -12.05 -19.71
CA THR A 388 0.50 -13.33 -19.12
C THR A 388 -0.31 -13.07 -17.86
N TRP A 389 -1.55 -13.55 -17.85
CA TRP A 389 -2.43 -13.42 -16.69
C TRP A 389 -2.44 -14.71 -15.89
N SER A 390 -2.55 -14.62 -14.57
CA SER A 390 -2.75 -15.79 -13.73
C SER A 390 -3.77 -15.51 -12.64
N TYR A 391 -4.55 -16.53 -12.29
CA TYR A 391 -5.48 -16.48 -11.18
C TYR A 391 -5.38 -17.75 -10.34
N GLY A 392 -4.96 -17.61 -9.08
CA GLY A 392 -4.86 -18.72 -8.14
C GLY A 392 -3.85 -19.78 -8.55
N GLY A 393 -2.73 -19.36 -9.16
CA GLY A 393 -1.66 -20.24 -9.64
C GLY A 393 -1.91 -20.88 -11.00
N ARG A 394 -3.05 -20.60 -11.65
CA ARG A 394 -3.34 -21.04 -13.02
C ARG A 394 -3.16 -19.87 -13.98
N THR A 395 -2.38 -20.07 -15.02
CA THR A 395 -2.12 -19.06 -16.05
C THR A 395 -3.13 -19.17 -17.18
N VAL A 396 -3.53 -18.02 -17.73
CA VAL A 396 -4.28 -17.90 -18.98
C VAL A 396 -3.54 -16.98 -19.92
N ASP A 397 -3.69 -17.20 -21.22
CA ASP A 397 -2.97 -16.42 -22.22
C ASP A 397 -3.60 -15.03 -22.36
N THR A 398 -4.93 -14.92 -22.46
CA THR A 398 -5.58 -13.62 -22.70
C THR A 398 -6.35 -13.11 -21.47
N VAL A 399 -6.54 -11.79 -21.41
CA VAL A 399 -7.42 -11.16 -20.40
C VAL A 399 -8.87 -11.65 -20.51
N TRP A 400 -9.31 -12.02 -21.71
CA TRP A 400 -10.66 -12.53 -22.00
C TRP A 400 -10.92 -13.90 -21.41
N ASP A 401 -9.87 -14.69 -21.16
CA ASP A 401 -9.97 -16.02 -20.58
C ASP A 401 -10.17 -15.98 -19.06
N LEU A 402 -9.87 -14.85 -18.40
CA LEU A 402 -10.03 -14.70 -16.96
C LEU A 402 -11.46 -14.93 -16.49
N LYS A 403 -12.47 -14.51 -17.25
CA LYS A 403 -13.88 -14.72 -16.88
C LYS A 403 -14.31 -16.18 -16.90
N HIS A 404 -13.57 -17.04 -17.62
CA HIS A 404 -13.85 -18.48 -17.69
C HIS A 404 -13.12 -19.26 -16.58
N MET A 405 -12.32 -18.59 -15.75
CA MET A 405 -11.60 -19.23 -14.66
C MET A 405 -12.56 -19.70 -13.57
N PRO A 406 -12.48 -20.97 -13.14
CA PRO A 406 -13.29 -21.45 -12.02
C PRO A 406 -12.89 -20.70 -10.75
N ASP A 407 -13.89 -20.41 -9.90
CA ASP A 407 -13.72 -19.72 -8.61
C ASP A 407 -13.16 -18.29 -8.70
N ILE A 408 -13.25 -17.63 -9.86
CA ILE A 408 -12.95 -16.21 -9.96
C ILE A 408 -13.97 -15.40 -9.14
N LYS A 409 -13.47 -14.64 -8.17
CA LYS A 409 -14.29 -13.80 -7.27
C LYS A 409 -14.37 -12.35 -7.75
N ILE A 410 -13.58 -11.98 -8.74
CA ILE A 410 -13.57 -10.63 -9.30
C ILE A 410 -14.89 -10.42 -10.06
N PRO A 411 -15.68 -9.38 -9.75
CA PRO A 411 -16.93 -9.12 -10.44
C PRO A 411 -16.76 -8.94 -11.94
N GLN A 412 -17.73 -9.45 -12.71
CA GLN A 412 -17.70 -9.40 -14.19
C GLN A 412 -17.51 -7.98 -14.74
N VAL A 413 -18.06 -6.96 -14.07
CA VAL A 413 -17.90 -5.57 -14.49
C VAL A 413 -16.45 -5.08 -14.40
N LEU A 414 -15.69 -5.53 -13.41
CA LEU A 414 -14.27 -5.18 -13.28
C LEU A 414 -13.41 -5.97 -14.27
N LEU A 415 -13.78 -7.22 -14.58
CA LEU A 415 -13.15 -7.99 -15.65
C LEU A 415 -13.36 -7.33 -17.01
N MET A 416 -14.55 -6.80 -17.30
CA MET A 416 -14.80 -6.05 -18.55
C MET A 416 -13.94 -4.78 -18.65
N ILE A 417 -13.64 -4.12 -17.53
CA ILE A 417 -12.70 -2.98 -17.51
C ILE A 417 -11.30 -3.44 -17.93
N LEU A 418 -10.82 -4.56 -17.39
CA LEU A 418 -9.53 -5.13 -17.79
C LEU A 418 -9.55 -5.54 -19.27
N GLU A 419 -10.58 -6.26 -19.70
CA GLU A 419 -10.77 -6.66 -21.09
C GLU A 419 -10.74 -5.46 -22.05
N THR A 420 -11.43 -4.37 -21.70
CA THR A 420 -11.44 -3.14 -22.51
C THR A 420 -10.10 -2.40 -22.46
N THR A 421 -9.40 -2.45 -21.33
CA THR A 421 -8.11 -1.77 -21.14
C THR A 421 -7.00 -2.47 -21.94
N PHE A 422 -6.94 -3.80 -21.87
CA PHE A 422 -5.86 -4.61 -22.42
C PHE A 422 -6.20 -5.27 -23.76
N GLY A 423 -7.49 -5.31 -24.15
CA GLY A 423 -7.93 -5.87 -25.42
C GLY A 423 -7.57 -5.01 -26.64
N GLY A 424 -7.29 -3.72 -26.44
CA GLY A 424 -6.89 -2.79 -27.50
C GLY A 424 -5.38 -2.78 -27.83
N GLY A 425 -4.59 -3.65 -27.19
CA GLY A 425 -3.15 -3.75 -27.38
C GLY A 425 -2.31 -3.38 -26.15
N PRO A 426 -0.98 -3.44 -26.27
CA PRO A 426 -0.02 -3.14 -25.21
C PRO A 426 -0.23 -1.76 -24.56
N MET A 427 0.02 -1.65 -23.26
CA MET A 427 -0.17 -0.36 -22.57
C MET A 427 0.80 0.72 -23.07
N VAL A 428 2.01 0.34 -23.49
CA VAL A 428 2.97 1.26 -24.14
C VAL A 428 2.36 1.88 -25.40
N PHE A 429 1.76 1.05 -26.26
CA PHE A 429 1.08 1.47 -27.47
C PHE A 429 -0.08 2.43 -27.17
N ARG A 430 -0.90 2.11 -26.15
CA ARG A 430 -2.05 2.94 -25.78
C ARG A 430 -1.62 4.29 -25.23
N ILE A 431 -0.62 4.33 -24.35
CA ILE A 431 -0.06 5.59 -23.83
C ILE A 431 0.49 6.42 -24.97
N GLY A 432 1.27 5.81 -25.86
CA GLY A 432 1.82 6.48 -27.02
C GLY A 432 0.77 7.17 -27.88
N ASN A 433 -0.24 6.43 -28.33
CA ASN A 433 -1.30 6.97 -29.18
C ASN A 433 -2.22 7.97 -28.47
N THR A 434 -2.50 7.78 -27.17
CA THR A 434 -3.45 8.65 -26.45
C THR A 434 -2.76 9.93 -25.95
N ALA A 435 -1.49 9.85 -25.54
CA ALA A 435 -0.73 11.02 -25.13
C ALA A 435 -0.23 11.86 -26.31
N GLY A 436 -0.18 11.27 -27.51
CA GLY A 436 0.26 11.91 -28.74
C GLY A 436 1.65 12.53 -28.56
N ASP A 437 1.76 13.82 -28.84
CA ASP A 437 3.00 14.59 -28.75
C ASP A 437 3.67 14.54 -27.36
N SER A 438 2.92 14.32 -26.28
CA SER A 438 3.47 14.30 -24.92
C SER A 438 4.09 12.95 -24.51
N ALA A 439 3.98 11.93 -25.37
CA ALA A 439 4.48 10.59 -25.11
C ALA A 439 6.00 10.57 -24.87
N LEU A 440 6.75 11.32 -25.67
CA LEU A 440 8.21 11.34 -25.64
C LEU A 440 8.74 12.32 -24.61
N LYS A 441 9.81 11.94 -23.91
CA LYS A 441 10.56 12.81 -22.99
C LYS A 441 11.26 13.92 -23.77
N SER A 442 11.80 13.59 -24.96
CA SER A 442 12.46 14.55 -25.87
C SER A 442 11.56 15.74 -26.27
N ARG A 443 10.23 15.55 -26.34
CA ARG A 443 9.27 16.63 -26.58
C ARG A 443 9.25 17.65 -25.44
N ILE A 444 9.29 17.18 -24.19
CA ILE A 444 9.10 18.03 -23.00
C ILE A 444 10.23 19.06 -22.86
N THR A 445 11.43 18.71 -23.32
CA THR A 445 12.59 19.59 -23.32
C THR A 445 12.65 20.50 -24.56
N SER A 446 11.67 20.42 -25.46
CA SER A 446 11.62 21.16 -26.73
C SER A 446 10.31 21.93 -26.92
N PRO A 447 10.13 23.07 -26.24
CA PRO A 447 8.90 23.86 -26.35
C PRO A 447 8.71 24.54 -27.71
N ASN A 448 9.79 24.83 -28.45
CA ASN A 448 9.77 25.59 -29.70
C ASN A 448 10.15 24.76 -30.94
N GLY A 449 10.09 23.43 -30.86
CA GLY A 449 10.49 22.54 -31.97
C GLY A 449 11.99 22.30 -32.14
N VAL A 450 12.83 23.12 -31.49
CA VAL A 450 14.27 22.92 -31.42
C VAL A 450 14.61 21.98 -30.25
N ILE A 451 15.31 20.90 -30.51
CA ILE A 451 15.67 19.90 -29.49
C ILE A 451 17.16 19.98 -29.09
N ASP A 452 17.52 19.29 -28.01
CA ASP A 452 18.90 18.97 -27.66
C ASP A 452 19.11 17.48 -27.97
N ALA A 453 19.56 17.16 -29.19
CA ALA A 453 19.73 15.78 -29.65
C ALA A 453 20.75 15.02 -28.79
N GLY A 454 21.84 15.67 -28.37
CA GLY A 454 22.86 15.08 -27.49
C GLY A 454 22.37 14.74 -26.08
N ARG A 455 21.16 15.19 -25.68
CA ARG A 455 20.49 14.79 -24.43
C ARG A 455 19.25 13.94 -24.63
N SER A 456 18.88 13.66 -25.88
CA SER A 456 17.70 12.87 -26.22
C SER A 456 18.15 11.46 -26.58
N SER A 457 17.43 10.44 -26.11
CA SER A 457 17.74 9.05 -26.49
C SER A 457 16.48 8.21 -26.57
N VAL A 458 16.46 7.25 -27.50
CA VAL A 458 15.39 6.25 -27.62
C VAL A 458 15.20 5.49 -26.31
N VAL A 459 16.30 5.24 -25.60
CA VAL A 459 16.31 4.54 -24.31
C VAL A 459 15.52 5.32 -23.26
N ASP A 460 15.78 6.62 -23.11
CA ASP A 460 15.10 7.46 -22.12
C ASP A 460 13.60 7.59 -22.42
N ASP A 461 13.24 7.74 -23.70
CA ASP A 461 11.84 7.81 -24.13
C ASP A 461 11.11 6.48 -23.87
N MET A 462 11.72 5.35 -24.22
CA MET A 462 11.14 4.04 -23.99
C MET A 462 11.05 3.71 -22.50
N GLN A 463 12.08 4.01 -21.71
CA GLN A 463 12.03 3.81 -20.26
C GLN A 463 10.89 4.62 -19.64
N ARG A 464 10.68 5.86 -20.10
CA ARG A 464 9.55 6.69 -19.66
C ARG A 464 8.21 6.04 -20.00
N LEU A 465 8.02 5.57 -21.23
CA LEU A 465 6.79 4.91 -21.67
C LEU A 465 6.53 3.59 -20.93
N ILE A 466 7.56 2.79 -20.66
CA ILE A 466 7.44 1.52 -19.91
C ILE A 466 7.05 1.78 -18.46
N ILE A 467 7.67 2.74 -17.78
CA ILE A 467 7.29 3.11 -16.41
C ILE A 467 5.88 3.69 -16.39
N ALA A 468 5.51 4.53 -17.36
CA ALA A 468 4.15 5.03 -17.50
C ALA A 468 3.15 3.88 -17.72
N SER A 469 3.53 2.86 -18.49
CA SER A 469 2.69 1.67 -18.73
C SER A 469 2.44 0.88 -17.46
N PHE A 470 3.48 0.68 -16.64
CA PHE A 470 3.31 0.08 -15.32
C PHE A 470 2.37 0.91 -14.43
N LEU A 471 2.55 2.24 -14.38
CA LEU A 471 1.71 3.13 -13.57
C LEU A 471 0.26 3.17 -14.06
N ALA A 472 0.04 3.24 -15.36
CA ALA A 472 -1.29 3.21 -15.97
C ALA A 472 -1.99 1.87 -15.69
N THR A 473 -1.27 0.76 -15.81
CA THR A 473 -1.80 -0.59 -15.51
C THR A 473 -2.17 -0.73 -14.03
N ARG A 474 -1.32 -0.21 -13.13
CA ARG A 474 -1.59 -0.22 -11.69
C ARG A 474 -2.79 0.64 -11.31
N ASN A 475 -3.02 1.76 -12.01
CA ASN A 475 -4.04 2.74 -11.66
C ASN A 475 -5.33 2.65 -12.49
N VAL A 476 -5.53 1.60 -13.30
CA VAL A 476 -6.72 1.44 -14.16
C VAL A 476 -8.04 1.69 -13.41
N PHE A 477 -8.19 1.13 -12.21
CA PHE A 477 -9.42 1.30 -11.42
C PHE A 477 -9.49 2.65 -10.69
N VAL A 478 -8.34 3.23 -10.32
CA VAL A 478 -8.28 4.59 -9.80
C VAL A 478 -8.73 5.57 -10.88
N ASP A 479 -8.29 5.38 -12.11
CA ASP A 479 -8.66 6.21 -13.26
C ASP A 479 -10.14 6.15 -13.58
N ALA A 480 -10.78 4.99 -13.36
CA ALA A 480 -12.22 4.83 -13.48
C ALA A 480 -13.01 5.74 -12.52
N THR A 481 -12.38 6.31 -11.49
CA THR A 481 -13.00 7.28 -10.57
C THR A 481 -12.70 8.74 -10.90
N LEU A 482 -11.85 8.97 -11.89
CA LEU A 482 -11.31 10.28 -12.26
C LEU A 482 -11.75 10.75 -13.65
N PHE A 483 -12.38 9.89 -14.44
CA PHE A 483 -13.01 10.33 -15.68
C PHE A 483 -14.12 11.33 -15.40
N GLY A 484 -14.15 12.42 -16.17
CA GLY A 484 -15.35 13.27 -16.24
C GLY A 484 -16.51 12.45 -16.76
N VAL A 485 -17.73 12.68 -16.24
CA VAL A 485 -18.94 12.03 -16.74
C VAL A 485 -19.54 12.94 -17.82
N PRO A 486 -19.29 12.69 -19.12
CA PRO A 486 -19.96 13.44 -20.18
C PRO A 486 -21.45 13.05 -20.25
N ASP A 487 -22.31 14.03 -20.53
CA ASP A 487 -23.77 13.82 -20.58
C ASP A 487 -24.24 12.82 -21.66
N ARG A 488 -23.38 12.47 -22.63
CA ARG A 488 -23.75 11.72 -23.85
C ARG A 488 -22.89 10.50 -24.16
N TYR A 489 -21.88 10.18 -23.35
CA TYR A 489 -21.05 9.00 -23.60
C TYR A 489 -21.48 7.84 -22.72
N GLY A 490 -21.58 6.64 -23.30
CA GLY A 490 -22.03 5.48 -22.54
C GLY A 490 -21.00 5.03 -21.50
N ASN A 491 -21.50 4.68 -20.31
CA ASN A 491 -20.69 4.13 -19.22
C ASN A 491 -20.82 2.60 -19.20
N MET A 492 -19.70 1.89 -19.36
CA MET A 492 -19.66 0.43 -19.29
C MET A 492 -20.10 -0.14 -17.93
N ILE A 493 -19.94 0.67 -16.88
CA ILE A 493 -20.22 0.29 -15.50
C ILE A 493 -21.71 0.48 -15.15
N THR A 494 -22.44 1.27 -15.92
CA THR A 494 -23.87 1.51 -15.70
C THR A 494 -24.70 0.39 -16.33
N GLY A 495 -25.72 -0.08 -15.61
CA GLY A 495 -26.70 -1.03 -16.08
C GLY A 495 -27.77 -0.39 -16.97
N PRO A 496 -28.66 -1.18 -17.59
CA PRO A 496 -29.77 -0.68 -18.41
C PRO A 496 -30.76 0.21 -17.63
N ASP A 497 -30.78 0.09 -16.30
CA ASP A 497 -31.61 0.84 -15.36
C ASP A 497 -30.99 2.17 -14.91
N GLY A 498 -29.82 2.53 -15.43
CA GLY A 498 -29.08 3.73 -15.04
C GLY A 498 -28.36 3.63 -13.70
N ARG A 499 -28.36 2.46 -13.04
CA ARG A 499 -27.64 2.24 -11.78
C ARG A 499 -26.28 1.58 -12.04
N PRO A 500 -25.29 1.75 -11.15
CA PRO A 500 -24.03 1.00 -11.23
C PRO A 500 -24.32 -0.51 -11.18
N ARG A 501 -23.67 -1.28 -12.06
CA ARG A 501 -23.74 -2.75 -12.05
C ARG A 501 -23.19 -3.30 -10.73
N GLU A 502 -23.62 -4.50 -10.37
CA GLU A 502 -23.13 -5.18 -9.17
C GLU A 502 -21.60 -5.36 -9.22
N GLY A 503 -20.92 -5.05 -8.13
CA GLY A 503 -19.46 -5.10 -8.03
C GLY A 503 -18.71 -3.94 -8.70
N ALA A 504 -19.41 -2.92 -9.22
CA ALA A 504 -18.80 -1.76 -9.86
C ALA A 504 -17.79 -0.98 -8.99
N GLY A 505 -17.95 -1.03 -7.66
CA GLY A 505 -17.04 -0.41 -6.69
C GLY A 505 -16.25 -1.44 -5.86
N ASP A 506 -16.12 -2.69 -6.31
CA ASP A 506 -15.39 -3.74 -5.58
C ASP A 506 -13.86 -3.66 -5.75
N PHE A 507 -13.36 -2.44 -5.62
CA PHE A 507 -11.95 -2.12 -5.54
C PHE A 507 -11.74 -1.03 -4.48
N VAL A 508 -10.52 -0.89 -4.01
CA VAL A 508 -10.11 0.07 -3.00
C VAL A 508 -9.23 1.13 -3.63
N LEU A 509 -9.35 2.34 -3.09
CA LEU A 509 -8.58 3.51 -3.44
C LEU A 509 -7.68 3.86 -2.26
N SER A 510 -6.41 4.17 -2.53
CA SER A 510 -5.46 4.69 -1.54
C SER A 510 -5.60 6.21 -1.42
N SER A 511 -5.46 6.73 -0.20
CA SER A 511 -5.35 8.17 0.06
C SER A 511 -4.70 8.42 1.41
N SER A 512 -3.85 9.45 1.52
CA SER A 512 -3.29 9.89 2.80
C SER A 512 -4.33 10.49 3.75
N ASP A 513 -5.51 10.86 3.23
CA ASP A 513 -6.57 11.50 4.01
C ASP A 513 -7.57 10.52 4.64
N ILE A 514 -7.31 9.23 4.48
CA ILE A 514 -8.15 8.13 4.92
C ILE A 514 -7.35 7.20 5.80
N GLN A 515 -7.95 6.79 6.92
CA GLN A 515 -7.43 5.72 7.77
C GLN A 515 -8.41 4.56 7.82
N THR A 516 -7.88 3.35 7.73
CA THR A 516 -8.63 2.11 7.73
C THR A 516 -8.38 1.37 9.02
N PHE A 517 -9.44 1.03 9.76
CA PHE A 517 -9.35 0.28 11.00
C PHE A 517 -9.84 -1.16 10.82
N SER A 518 -9.22 -2.11 11.52
CA SER A 518 -9.71 -3.48 11.61
C SER A 518 -10.99 -3.54 12.44
N MET A 519 -12.10 -3.93 11.79
CA MET A 519 -13.37 -4.14 12.48
C MET A 519 -13.32 -5.35 13.41
N THR A 520 -12.61 -6.40 13.02
CA THR A 520 -12.34 -7.55 13.90
C THR A 520 -11.64 -7.10 15.18
N GLY A 521 -10.59 -6.29 15.06
CA GLY A 521 -9.87 -5.73 16.22
C GLY A 521 -10.77 -4.89 17.13
N ILE A 522 -11.60 -4.01 16.55
CA ILE A 522 -12.54 -3.19 17.31
C ILE A 522 -13.57 -4.05 18.05
N VAL A 523 -14.18 -5.03 17.37
CA VAL A 523 -15.18 -5.92 17.97
C VAL A 523 -14.58 -6.77 19.09
N THR A 524 -13.38 -7.33 18.88
CA THR A 524 -12.67 -8.09 19.92
C THR A 524 -12.38 -7.22 21.14
N LEU A 525 -11.93 -5.98 20.94
CA LEU A 525 -11.69 -5.04 22.03
C LEU A 525 -12.98 -4.73 22.81
N MET A 526 -14.08 -4.45 22.11
CA MET A 526 -15.38 -4.19 22.73
C MET A 526 -15.91 -5.40 23.51
N ALA A 527 -15.70 -6.61 23.00
CA ALA A 527 -16.09 -7.85 23.69
C ALA A 527 -15.29 -8.07 24.98
N VAL A 528 -13.97 -7.86 24.95
CA VAL A 528 -13.11 -7.94 26.13
C VAL A 528 -13.50 -6.88 27.15
N PHE A 529 -13.74 -5.64 26.71
CA PHE A 529 -14.22 -4.57 27.57
C PHE A 529 -15.55 -4.92 28.24
N GLY A 530 -16.54 -5.38 27.47
CA GLY A 530 -17.84 -5.79 28.00
C GLY A 530 -17.74 -6.95 29.00
N ALA A 531 -16.88 -7.94 28.73
CA ALA A 531 -16.63 -9.05 29.66
C ALA A 531 -15.99 -8.57 30.97
N LEU A 532 -15.00 -7.67 30.90
CA LEU A 532 -14.35 -7.09 32.07
C LEU A 532 -15.33 -6.25 32.91
N VAL A 533 -16.20 -5.47 32.28
CA VAL A 533 -17.28 -4.72 32.96
C VAL A 533 -18.22 -5.67 33.68
N LEU A 534 -18.68 -6.74 33.01
CA LEU A 534 -19.60 -7.71 33.59
C LEU A 534 -18.98 -8.45 34.77
N VAL A 535 -17.72 -8.89 34.65
CA VAL A 535 -16.98 -9.54 35.75
C VAL A 535 -16.83 -8.59 36.94
N ASN A 536 -16.46 -7.32 36.69
CA ASN A 536 -16.34 -6.32 37.76
C ASN A 536 -17.69 -6.03 38.44
N LEU A 537 -18.79 -5.99 37.69
CA LEU A 537 -20.13 -5.81 38.20
C LEU A 537 -20.54 -7.00 39.08
N VAL A 538 -20.30 -8.24 38.63
CA VAL A 538 -20.56 -9.46 39.41
C VAL A 538 -19.74 -9.46 40.69
N ILE A 539 -18.45 -9.13 40.63
CA ILE A 539 -17.59 -9.00 41.82
C ILE A 539 -18.17 -7.97 42.78
N SER A 540 -18.59 -6.81 42.28
CA SER A 540 -19.17 -5.73 43.09
C SER A 540 -20.46 -6.18 43.79
N ILE A 541 -21.34 -6.90 43.09
CA ILE A 541 -22.58 -7.47 43.66
C ILE A 541 -22.26 -8.54 44.70
N LEU A 542 -21.33 -9.46 44.41
CA LEU A 542 -20.93 -10.51 45.36
C LEU A 542 -20.38 -9.91 46.65
N VAL A 543 -19.52 -8.90 46.54
CA VAL A 543 -18.99 -8.15 47.69
C VAL A 543 -20.12 -7.47 48.45
N PHE A 544 -21.08 -6.84 47.77
CA PHE A 544 -22.24 -6.18 48.39
C PHE A 544 -23.15 -7.16 49.14
N VAL A 545 -23.54 -8.28 48.53
CA VAL A 545 -24.41 -9.30 49.14
C VAL A 545 -23.71 -9.94 50.35
N LYS A 546 -22.43 -10.29 50.23
CA LYS A 546 -21.66 -10.85 51.35
C LYS A 546 -21.46 -9.85 52.48
N ARG A 547 -21.38 -8.55 52.16
CA ARG A 547 -21.27 -7.49 53.18
C ARG A 547 -22.51 -7.40 54.08
N HIS A 548 -23.70 -7.69 53.57
CA HIS A 548 -24.95 -7.66 54.34
C HIS A 548 -25.35 -9.01 54.96
N GLY A 549 -24.86 -10.14 54.43
CA GLY A 549 -25.31 -11.48 54.81
C GLY A 549 -24.72 -12.10 56.10
N GLY A 550 -23.98 -11.36 56.92
CA GLY A 550 -23.56 -11.82 58.27
C GLY A 550 -22.68 -13.09 58.35
N GLY A 551 -22.06 -13.54 57.25
CA GLY A 551 -21.27 -14.79 57.22
C GLY A 551 -19.81 -14.58 57.63
N SER A 552 -19.36 -15.27 58.69
CA SER A 552 -18.04 -15.16 59.33
C SER A 552 -16.84 -15.78 58.58
N GLY A 553 -16.91 -15.94 57.26
CA GLY A 553 -15.81 -16.51 56.45
C GLY A 553 -14.88 -15.45 55.83
N ARG A 554 -13.85 -15.88 55.06
CA ARG A 554 -12.83 -15.10 54.30
C ARG A 554 -13.27 -13.73 53.72
N TRP A 555 -14.57 -13.54 53.50
CA TRP A 555 -15.23 -12.31 53.08
C TRP A 555 -15.23 -11.18 54.13
N THR A 556 -15.05 -11.47 55.42
CA THR A 556 -14.87 -10.44 56.45
C THR A 556 -13.66 -9.56 56.16
N ARG A 557 -12.62 -10.08 55.48
CA ARG A 557 -11.46 -9.29 55.04
C ARG A 557 -11.81 -8.14 54.07
N PHE A 558 -12.91 -8.27 53.31
CA PHE A 558 -13.46 -7.18 52.49
C PHE A 558 -14.33 -6.20 53.30
N GLN A 559 -14.85 -6.60 54.47
CA GLN A 559 -15.61 -5.71 55.35
C GLN A 559 -14.71 -4.75 56.15
N VAL A 560 -13.49 -5.17 56.49
CA VAL A 560 -12.53 -4.38 57.29
C VAL A 560 -11.80 -3.30 56.45
N SER A 561 -12.05 -3.21 55.15
CA SER A 561 -11.41 -2.27 54.19
C SER A 561 -11.62 -0.77 54.46
N GLY A 562 -12.33 -0.39 55.53
CA GLY A 562 -12.20 0.97 56.06
C GLY A 562 -10.81 1.12 56.67
N ALA A 563 -9.94 1.94 56.05
CA ALA A 563 -8.53 2.13 56.42
C ALA A 563 -8.23 2.14 57.94
N ARG A 564 -9.15 2.66 58.76
CA ARG A 564 -9.00 2.74 60.24
C ARG A 564 -8.99 1.40 60.98
N GLN A 565 -9.66 0.35 60.52
CA GLN A 565 -9.70 -0.93 61.25
C GLN A 565 -8.55 -1.87 60.85
N LEU A 566 -7.97 -1.66 59.68
CA LEU A 566 -6.88 -2.47 59.12
C LEU A 566 -5.50 -2.20 59.74
N PHE A 567 -5.28 -0.99 60.25
CA PHE A 567 -4.05 -0.65 60.96
C PHE A 567 -4.04 -1.13 62.41
N ARG A 568 -5.19 -1.52 62.97
CA ARG A 568 -5.31 -1.92 64.36
C ARG A 568 -4.39 -3.08 64.76
N PRO A 569 -4.26 -4.18 63.98
CA PRO A 569 -3.35 -5.29 64.32
C PRO A 569 -1.86 -4.93 64.17
N VAL A 570 -1.52 -3.87 63.43
CA VAL A 570 -0.14 -3.39 63.28
C VAL A 570 0.26 -2.51 64.46
N TYR A 571 -0.68 -1.74 65.01
CA TYR A 571 -0.46 -0.87 66.17
C TYR A 571 -0.76 -1.52 67.51
N GLU A 572 -1.58 -2.57 67.54
CA GLU A 572 -1.90 -3.40 68.71
C GLU A 572 -1.40 -4.84 68.47
N PRO A 573 -0.07 -5.11 68.49
CA PRO A 573 0.40 -6.48 68.55
C PRO A 573 -0.12 -7.11 69.84
N GLU A 574 -0.79 -8.27 69.73
CA GLU A 574 -1.27 -9.02 70.89
C GLU A 574 -0.10 -9.21 71.88
N GLY A 575 -0.29 -8.72 73.10
CA GLY A 575 0.66 -8.86 74.21
C GLY A 575 0.72 -10.28 74.75
#